data_AF-A0A9D2Z445-F1
#
_entry.id   AF-A0A9D2Z445-F1
#
_cell.length_a   1.000
_cell.length_b   1.000
_cell.length_c   1.000
_cell.angle_alpha   90.00
_cell.angle_beta   90.00
_cell.angle_gamma   90.00
#
_symmetry.space_group_name_H-M   'P 1'
#
loop_
_entity.id
_entity.type
_entity.pdbx_description
1 polymer ?
#
loop_
_entity_poly.entity_id
_entity_poly.type
_entity_poly.pdbx_seq_one_letter_code
_entity_poly.pdbx_strand_id
1 'polypeptide(L)' 'MASKCPKCDKTVYFAEKVSSLGKDWHKFCLKCERCSKTLNPGGHAEHDGKPYCHKPCYATMFGPKGSASPRLP' A
#
# COMPACT_ATOMS: atom_id res chain seq x y z
N MET A 1 4.47 -19.64 -12.94
CA MET A 1 4.11 -18.21 -13.11
C MET A 1 5.10 -17.35 -12.37
N ALA A 2 5.63 -16.31 -13.01
CA ALA A 2 6.35 -15.26 -12.31
C ALA A 2 5.37 -14.11 -12.05
N SER A 3 5.18 -13.76 -10.80
CA SER A 3 4.27 -12.67 -10.43
C SER A 3 4.91 -11.32 -10.75
N LYS A 4 4.12 -10.35 -11.19
CA LYS A 4 4.60 -8.99 -11.47
C LYS A 4 4.26 -8.05 -10.32
N CYS A 5 5.19 -7.19 -9.96
CA CYS A 5 4.96 -6.21 -8.91
C CYS A 5 4.13 -5.06 -9.46
N PRO A 6 2.96 -4.75 -8.88
CA PRO A 6 2.11 -3.67 -9.37
C PRO A 6 2.70 -2.26 -9.14
N LYS A 7 3.72 -2.12 -8.26
CA LYS A 7 4.45 -0.86 -8.03
C LYS A 7 5.33 -0.45 -9.23
N CYS A 8 6.06 -1.42 -9.79
CA CYS A 8 7.17 -1.16 -10.71
C CYS A 8 7.07 -1.96 -12.02
N ASP A 9 5.99 -2.72 -12.19
CA ASP A 9 5.69 -3.65 -13.30
C ASP A 9 6.78 -4.71 -13.59
N LYS A 10 7.79 -4.82 -12.72
CA LYS A 10 8.86 -5.81 -12.85
C LYS A 10 8.45 -7.16 -12.29
N THR A 11 9.06 -8.19 -12.87
CA THR A 11 8.96 -9.56 -12.37
C THR A 11 9.49 -9.67 -10.95
N VAL A 12 8.70 -10.28 -10.08
CA VAL A 12 9.06 -10.57 -8.69
C VAL A 12 9.68 -11.96 -8.64
N TYR A 13 10.98 -12.00 -8.37
CA TYR A 13 11.71 -13.25 -8.19
C TYR A 13 11.55 -13.77 -6.76
N PHE A 14 11.72 -15.08 -6.59
CA PHE A 14 11.56 -15.76 -5.31
C PHE A 14 12.41 -15.15 -4.17
N ALA A 15 13.59 -14.62 -4.48
CA ALA A 15 14.48 -13.98 -3.50
C ALA A 15 13.90 -12.72 -2.84
N GLU A 16 13.08 -11.96 -3.57
CA GLU A 16 12.52 -10.68 -3.10
C GLU A 16 10.99 -10.70 -3.01
N LYS A 17 10.37 -11.85 -3.35
CA LYS A 17 8.92 -11.98 -3.35
C LYS A 17 8.40 -11.86 -1.93
N VAL A 18 7.42 -11.00 -1.77
CA VAL A 18 6.63 -10.88 -0.56
C VAL A 18 5.15 -10.92 -0.94
N SER A 19 4.44 -11.91 -0.42
CA SER A 19 3.01 -12.06 -0.61
C SER A 19 2.27 -11.17 0.38
N SER A 20 1.42 -10.29 -0.13
CA SER A 20 0.62 -9.41 0.70
C SER A 20 -0.68 -9.01 0.01
N LEU A 21 -1.79 -9.01 0.77
CA LEU A 21 -3.13 -8.72 0.25
C LEU A 21 -3.51 -9.58 -0.98
N GLY A 22 -2.95 -10.80 -1.08
CA GLY A 22 -3.16 -11.71 -2.21
C GLY A 22 -2.33 -11.40 -3.46
N LYS A 23 -1.36 -10.48 -3.40
CA LYS A 23 -0.47 -10.11 -4.50
C LYS A 23 1.00 -10.25 -4.12
N ASP A 24 1.87 -10.40 -5.12
CA ASP A 24 3.31 -10.47 -4.91
C ASP A 24 3.96 -9.11 -5.16
N TRP A 25 4.83 -8.73 -4.23
CA TRP A 25 5.55 -7.48 -4.25
C TRP A 25 7.04 -7.71 -4.06
N HIS A 26 7.87 -6.72 -4.38
CA HIS A 26 9.27 -6.71 -3.91
C HIS A 26 9.36 -6.13 -2.51
N LYS A 27 10.26 -6.67 -1.69
CA LYS A 27 10.59 -6.16 -0.36
C LYS A 27 10.89 -4.65 -0.36
N PHE A 28 11.55 -4.14 -1.40
CA PHE A 28 11.86 -2.72 -1.56
C PHE A 28 10.73 -1.90 -2.19
N CYS A 29 9.83 -2.51 -2.95
CA CYS A 29 8.69 -1.85 -3.57
C CYS A 29 7.54 -1.61 -2.59
N LEU A 30 7.48 -2.44 -1.54
CA LEU A 30 6.55 -2.34 -0.42
C LEU A 30 6.84 -1.14 0.49
N LYS A 31 6.93 0.06 -0.09
CA LYS A 31 7.12 1.33 0.60
C LYS A 31 5.94 2.24 0.35
N CYS A 32 5.49 2.90 1.40
CA CYS A 32 4.37 3.84 1.31
C CYS A 32 4.70 4.92 0.27
N GLU A 33 3.85 5.10 -0.74
CA GLU A 33 4.08 6.15 -1.74
C GLU A 33 4.03 7.56 -1.13
N ARG A 34 3.27 7.71 -0.04
CA ARG A 34 3.01 9.01 0.57
C ARG A 34 4.12 9.47 1.51
N CYS A 35 4.51 8.61 2.43
CA CYS A 35 5.51 8.94 3.45
C CYS A 35 6.85 8.24 3.21
N SER A 36 6.99 7.51 2.10
CA SER A 36 8.21 6.78 1.73
C SER A 36 8.66 5.74 2.76
N LYS A 37 7.82 5.43 3.75
CA LYS A 37 8.15 4.53 4.85
C LYS A 37 8.11 3.08 4.37
N THR A 38 9.13 2.32 4.74
CA THR A 38 9.17 0.87 4.52
C THR A 38 8.00 0.21 5.24
N LEU A 39 7.17 -0.50 4.50
CA LEU A 39 6.01 -1.22 5.02
C LEU A 39 6.39 -2.67 5.29
N ASN A 40 5.64 -3.31 6.18
CA ASN A 40 5.81 -4.74 6.44
C ASN A 40 4.82 -5.53 5.57
N PRO A 41 5.24 -6.61 4.89
CA PRO A 41 4.30 -7.53 4.25
C PRO A 41 3.27 -8.05 5.27
N GLY A 42 1.99 -7.88 4.95
CA GLY A 42 0.86 -8.31 5.79
C GLY A 42 0.29 -7.22 6.70
N GLY A 43 0.97 -6.08 6.83
CA GLY A 43 0.56 -4.96 7.70
C GLY A 43 0.52 -3.61 6.98
N HIS A 44 0.03 -3.58 5.75
CA HIS A 44 -0.19 -2.34 5.00
C HIS A 44 -1.45 -2.43 4.12
N ALA A 45 -1.86 -1.29 3.57
CA ALA A 45 -2.98 -1.19 2.66
C ALA A 45 -2.48 -0.99 1.23
N GLU A 46 -3.16 -1.57 0.25
CA GLU A 46 -2.92 -1.31 -1.17
C GLU A 46 -4.04 -0.43 -1.72
N HIS A 47 -3.68 0.54 -2.56
CA HIS A 47 -4.64 1.28 -3.38
C HIS A 47 -4.06 1.48 -4.78
N ASP A 48 -4.81 1.15 -5.83
CA ASP A 48 -4.40 1.37 -7.23
C ASP A 48 -3.02 0.75 -7.57
N GLY A 49 -2.71 -0.43 -7.04
CA GLY A 49 -1.41 -1.08 -7.24
C GLY A 49 -0.24 -0.42 -6.49
N LYS A 50 -0.52 0.54 -5.59
CA LYS A 50 0.48 1.23 -4.77
C LYS A 50 0.27 0.91 -3.29
N PRO A 51 1.34 0.61 -2.53
CA PRO A 51 1.22 0.31 -1.11
C PRO A 51 1.24 1.61 -0.28
N TYR A 52 0.44 1.64 0.77
CA TYR A 52 0.23 2.75 1.69
C TYR A 52 0.18 2.27 3.15
N CYS A 53 0.57 3.12 4.11
CA CYS A 53 0.40 2.81 5.53
C CYS A 53 -1.09 2.68 5.88
N HIS A 54 -1.47 1.68 6.69
CA HIS A 54 -2.85 1.52 7.19
C HIS A 54 -3.40 2.83 7.78
N LYS A 55 -2.63 3.49 8.67
CA LYS A 55 -2.96 4.80 9.22
C LYS A 55 -1.68 5.64 9.41
N PRO A 56 -1.73 6.97 9.20
CA PRO A 56 -2.86 7.73 8.65
C PRO A 56 -2.89 7.77 7.11
N CYS A 57 -1.85 7.30 6.40
CA CYS A 57 -1.71 7.57 4.96
C CYS A 57 -2.90 7.10 4.11
N TYR A 58 -3.30 5.83 4.26
CA TYR A 58 -4.44 5.25 3.55
C TYR A 58 -5.76 5.89 4.03
N ALA A 59 -5.98 5.97 5.35
CA ALA A 59 -7.20 6.55 5.94
C ALA A 59 -7.44 8.03 5.56
N THR A 60 -6.41 8.86 5.45
CA THR A 60 -6.58 10.27 5.07
C THR A 60 -6.84 10.46 3.58
N MET A 61 -6.39 9.53 2.73
CA MET A 61 -6.57 9.60 1.26
C MET A 61 -7.88 8.94 0.81
N PHE A 62 -8.13 7.73 1.32
CA PHE A 62 -9.19 6.82 0.89
C PHE A 62 -10.20 6.51 2.00
N GLY A 63 -9.95 6.95 3.23
CA GLY A 63 -10.97 6.88 4.26
C GLY A 63 -12.14 7.79 3.90
N PRO A 64 -13.34 7.52 4.47
CA PRO A 64 -14.48 8.37 4.24
C PRO A 64 -14.12 9.78 4.69
N LYS A 65 -13.98 10.68 3.72
CA LYS A 65 -14.09 12.12 3.97
C LYS A 65 -15.54 12.33 4.40
N GLY A 66 -15.82 12.03 5.66
CA GLY A 66 -16.98 12.57 6.34
C GLY A 66 -16.87 14.06 6.14
N SER A 67 -17.74 14.57 5.28
CA SER A 67 -18.08 15.98 5.17
C SER A 67 -17.83 16.63 6.52
N ALA A 68 -16.86 17.54 6.54
CA ALA A 68 -16.83 18.59 7.54
C ALA A 68 -18.13 19.38 7.36
N SER A 69 -19.22 18.86 7.91
CA SER A 69 -20.24 19.72 8.46
C SER A 69 -19.66 20.12 9.82
N PRO A 70 -19.20 21.37 10.01
CA PRO A 70 -19.06 21.89 11.36
C PRO A 70 -20.44 21.83 12.00
N ARG A 71 -20.73 20.73 12.71
CA ARG A 71 -21.90 20.70 13.60
C ARG A 71 -21.48 21.49 14.84
N LEU A 72 -21.62 22.81 14.70
CA LEU A 72 -21.95 23.72 15.79
C LEU A 72 -23.04 23.05 16.64
N PRO A 73 -22.75 22.77 17.92
CA PRO A 73 -23.10 23.70 18.99
C PRO A 73 -21.91 24.09 19.88
#